data_AF-X1FJP2-F1
#
_entry.id   AF-X1FJP2-F1
#
_cell.length_a   1.000
_cell.length_b   1.000
_cell.length_c   1.000
_cell.angle_alpha   90.00
_cell.angle_beta   90.00
_cell.angle_gamma   90.00
#
_symmetry.space_group_name_H-M   'P 1'
#
loop_
_entity.id
_entity.type
_entity.pdbx_description
1 polymer ?
#
loop_
_entity_poly.entity_id
_entity_poly.type
_entity_poly.pdbx_seq_one_letter_code
_entity_poly.pdbx_strand_id
1 'polypeptide(L)'
;SLPNVTYAEDNLYTCSENGLASIKAAIEEHNLNRVVVASCTPRTHEPLFRDCVSEAGLNKYLFNFVNIRDQCTWVHQKQPEEAYKKAQDLIRMGTAKAVKLEALDIIMVSVNPSALVIGGGVAGMSAALNLSRQGFQTYLIEKEDKLGGRLNSLHKLFPHQLDASDFLDKIKNNIQNAQNLQVLTSTIVKNIDGFVGNFEVEVEQNGKNIELSVGAIIVAVGSSLFTPNNLYGYDGKTRITQFELEHKFINNDVKANNFVMIQCVGSRIDERPYCSSVCCMTALKNALIIKEKNPEANITILFRDLYTPGT
;
A
#
# COMPACT_ATOMS: atom_id res chain seq x y z
N SER A 1 14.56 -29.73 28.72
CA SER A 1 15.32 -28.46 28.88
C SER A 1 16.27 -28.29 27.72
N LEU A 2 16.58 -27.05 27.34
CA LEU A 2 17.57 -26.74 26.30
C LEU A 2 18.84 -26.19 26.96
N PRO A 3 20.05 -26.52 26.44
CA PRO A 3 21.29 -25.95 26.96
C PRO A 3 21.31 -24.43 26.80
N ASN A 4 21.94 -23.73 27.75
CA ASN A 4 22.07 -22.26 27.81
C ASN A 4 20.76 -21.48 28.02
N VAL A 5 19.64 -22.15 28.29
CA VAL A 5 18.38 -21.48 28.68
C VAL A 5 18.32 -21.38 30.19
N THR A 6 18.60 -20.20 30.72
CA THR A 6 18.60 -19.89 32.16
C THR A 6 17.22 -19.50 32.68
N TYR A 7 16.39 -18.88 31.83
CA TYR A 7 15.04 -18.43 32.14
C TYR A 7 14.11 -18.72 30.96
N ALA A 8 12.88 -19.13 31.26
CA ALA A 8 11.82 -19.32 30.28
C ALA A 8 10.48 -18.94 30.93
N GLU A 9 9.68 -18.18 30.20
CA GLU A 9 8.37 -17.70 30.62
C GLU A 9 7.38 -17.91 29.47
N ASP A 10 6.15 -18.32 29.78
CA ASP A 10 5.02 -18.26 28.87
C ASP A 10 4.16 -17.03 29.17
N ASN A 11 3.83 -16.28 28.13
CA ASN A 11 2.99 -15.08 28.24
C ASN A 11 1.96 -15.08 27.11
N LEU A 12 0.71 -14.73 27.43
CA LEU A 12 -0.39 -14.69 26.48
C LEU A 12 -0.15 -13.65 25.36
N TYR A 13 0.44 -12.50 25.70
CA TYR A 13 0.72 -11.40 24.76
C TYR A 13 2.12 -10.82 24.99
N THR A 14 3.14 -11.50 24.51
CA THR A 14 4.54 -11.08 24.66
C THR A 14 4.84 -9.68 24.08
N CYS A 15 4.09 -9.24 23.06
CA CYS A 15 4.26 -7.91 22.44
C CYS A 15 3.50 -6.80 23.17
N SER A 16 2.73 -7.12 24.22
CA SER A 16 2.07 -6.11 25.06
C SER A 16 3.09 -5.37 25.93
N GLU A 17 2.72 -4.20 26.44
CA GLU A 17 3.57 -3.42 27.36
C GLU A 17 4.08 -4.26 28.53
N ASN A 18 3.20 -5.07 29.15
CA ASN A 18 3.56 -5.98 30.23
C ASN A 18 4.53 -7.08 29.77
N GLY A 19 4.33 -7.63 28.57
CA GLY A 19 5.24 -8.64 28.01
C GLY A 19 6.63 -8.10 27.72
N LEU A 20 6.72 -6.89 27.17
CA LEU A 20 7.98 -6.20 26.94
C LEU A 20 8.67 -5.84 28.26
N ALA A 21 7.92 -5.37 29.26
CA ALA A 21 8.45 -5.08 30.59
C ALA A 21 9.02 -6.35 31.26
N SER A 22 8.33 -7.50 31.15
CA SER A 22 8.82 -8.78 31.68
C SER A 22 10.15 -9.19 31.05
N ILE A 23 10.29 -9.04 29.72
CA ILE A 23 11.55 -9.34 29.03
C ILE A 23 12.69 -8.46 29.56
N LYS A 24 12.45 -7.15 29.72
CA LYS A 24 13.46 -6.21 30.22
C LYS A 24 13.88 -6.57 31.66
N ALA A 25 12.91 -6.83 32.53
CA ALA A 25 13.17 -7.26 33.90
C ALA A 25 13.97 -8.58 33.94
N ALA A 26 13.62 -9.56 33.12
CA ALA A 26 14.32 -10.84 33.04
C ALA A 26 15.76 -10.70 32.55
N ILE A 27 16.04 -9.77 31.62
CA ILE A 27 17.41 -9.47 31.16
C ILE A 27 18.26 -8.99 32.33
N GLU A 28 17.75 -8.06 33.13
CA GLU A 28 18.45 -7.49 34.28
C GLU A 28 18.60 -8.50 35.42
N GLU A 29 17.50 -9.15 35.84
CA GLU A 29 17.47 -10.05 37.00
C GLU A 29 18.33 -11.30 36.79
N HIS A 30 18.31 -11.86 35.58
CA HIS A 30 19.03 -13.10 35.25
C HIS A 30 20.32 -12.87 34.48
N ASN A 31 20.74 -11.61 34.31
CA ASN A 31 21.93 -11.21 33.55
C ASN A 31 21.99 -11.89 32.16
N LEU A 32 20.87 -11.83 31.44
CA LEU A 32 20.71 -12.52 30.16
C LEU A 32 21.54 -11.83 29.08
N ASN A 33 22.23 -12.63 28.28
CA ASN A 33 23.03 -12.14 27.15
C ASN A 33 22.43 -12.52 25.79
N ARG A 34 21.30 -13.23 25.76
CA ARG A 34 20.55 -13.61 24.54
C ARG A 34 19.06 -13.65 24.89
N VAL A 35 18.22 -13.28 23.94
CA VAL A 35 16.75 -13.39 24.07
C VAL A 35 16.18 -14.10 22.87
N VAL A 36 15.31 -15.08 23.11
CA VAL A 36 14.56 -15.79 22.06
C VAL A 36 13.08 -15.61 22.32
N VAL A 37 12.34 -15.04 21.37
CA VAL A 37 10.88 -14.94 21.43
C VAL A 37 10.26 -15.87 20.42
N ALA A 38 9.45 -16.82 20.89
CA ALA A 38 8.69 -17.74 20.06
C ALA A 38 7.23 -17.27 19.96
N SER A 39 6.85 -16.67 18.84
CA SER A 39 5.53 -16.05 18.67
C SER A 39 5.14 -15.96 17.18
N CYS A 40 4.84 -14.74 16.70
CA CYS A 40 4.43 -14.42 15.34
C CYS A 40 5.59 -14.34 14.33
N THR A 41 5.35 -13.68 13.20
CA THR A 41 6.37 -13.45 12.16
C THR A 41 7.36 -12.34 12.55
N PRO A 42 8.67 -12.54 12.33
CA PRO A 42 9.67 -11.49 12.53
C PRO A 42 9.40 -10.25 11.67
N ARG A 43 8.74 -10.41 10.51
CA ARG A 43 8.41 -9.30 9.62
C ARG A 43 7.55 -8.20 10.27
N THR A 44 6.79 -8.54 11.30
CA THR A 44 5.89 -7.59 11.98
C THR A 44 6.52 -7.03 13.24
N HIS A 45 7.06 -7.88 14.12
CA HIS A 45 7.44 -7.46 15.48
C HIS A 45 8.94 -7.59 15.79
N GLU A 46 9.79 -8.05 14.88
CA GLU A 46 11.23 -8.10 15.16
C GLU A 46 11.82 -6.74 15.53
N PRO A 47 11.47 -5.61 14.87
CA PRO A 47 11.93 -4.30 15.31
C PRO A 47 11.52 -3.97 16.75
N LEU A 48 10.27 -4.25 17.13
CA LEU A 48 9.74 -4.00 18.48
C LEU A 48 10.56 -4.72 19.56
N PHE A 49 10.83 -6.02 19.39
CA PHE A 49 11.59 -6.77 20.39
C PHE A 49 13.07 -6.42 20.37
N ARG A 50 13.64 -6.07 19.22
CA ARG A 50 15.01 -5.56 19.11
C ARG A 50 15.19 -4.27 19.90
N ASP A 51 14.23 -3.35 19.81
CA ASP A 51 14.24 -2.11 20.59
C ASP A 51 14.06 -2.42 22.09
N CYS A 52 13.11 -3.29 22.44
CA CYS A 52 12.89 -3.74 23.82
C CYS A 52 14.15 -4.30 24.50
N VAL A 53 14.87 -5.23 23.87
CA VAL A 53 16.11 -5.76 24.46
C VAL A 53 17.22 -4.71 24.51
N SER A 54 17.25 -3.79 23.54
CA SER A 54 18.21 -2.68 23.50
C SER A 54 18.00 -1.68 24.63
N GLU A 55 16.75 -1.40 25.00
CA GLU A 55 16.41 -0.56 26.15
C GLU A 55 16.91 -1.16 27.47
N ALA A 56 16.97 -2.49 27.58
CA ALA A 56 17.55 -3.21 28.72
C ALA A 56 19.08 -3.40 28.63
N GLY A 57 19.74 -2.70 27.69
CA GLY A 57 21.20 -2.74 27.53
C GLY A 57 21.75 -3.93 26.75
N LEU A 58 20.91 -4.80 26.19
CA LEU A 58 21.35 -5.92 25.36
C LEU A 58 21.45 -5.50 23.88
N ASN A 59 22.56 -5.83 23.22
CA ASN A 59 22.70 -5.54 21.79
C ASN A 59 21.55 -6.18 20.99
N LYS A 60 20.85 -5.37 20.17
CA LYS A 60 19.65 -5.79 19.45
C LYS A 60 19.84 -6.98 18.50
N TYR A 61 21.06 -7.28 18.08
CA TYR A 61 21.36 -8.42 17.21
C TYR A 61 21.63 -9.72 17.99
N LEU A 62 21.59 -9.66 19.33
CA LEU A 62 21.62 -10.82 20.23
C LEU A 62 20.21 -11.37 20.52
N PHE A 63 19.19 -10.81 19.88
CA PHE A 63 17.82 -11.29 19.87
C PHE A 63 17.56 -12.22 18.68
N ASN A 64 16.77 -13.28 18.89
CA ASN A 64 16.27 -14.14 17.81
C ASN A 64 14.76 -14.37 17.91
N PHE A 65 14.07 -14.17 16.79
CA PHE A 65 12.65 -14.50 16.66
C PHE A 65 12.45 -15.94 16.17
N VAL A 66 11.47 -16.65 16.76
CA VAL A 66 11.00 -17.95 16.29
C VAL A 66 9.52 -17.85 15.94
N ASN A 67 9.16 -18.16 14.71
CA ASN A 67 7.78 -18.08 14.25
C ASN A 67 7.04 -19.39 14.50
N ILE A 68 6.28 -19.45 15.58
CA ILE A 68 5.42 -20.61 15.94
C ILE A 68 3.94 -20.35 15.64
N ARG A 69 3.58 -19.20 15.07
CA ARG A 69 2.19 -18.87 14.73
C ARG A 69 1.91 -19.10 13.26
N ASP A 70 2.34 -18.17 12.42
CA ASP A 70 2.11 -18.17 10.97
C ASP A 70 2.70 -19.42 10.30
N GLN A 71 3.83 -19.91 10.81
CA GLN A 71 4.52 -21.09 10.29
C GLN A 71 4.25 -22.37 11.08
N CYS A 72 3.41 -22.34 12.12
CA CYS A 72 3.08 -23.54 12.89
C CYS A 72 1.60 -23.59 13.27
N THR A 73 1.16 -22.91 14.34
CA THR A 73 -0.21 -23.09 14.85
C THR A 73 -1.31 -22.72 13.85
N TRP A 74 -1.14 -21.67 13.04
CA TRP A 74 -2.16 -21.26 12.06
C TRP A 74 -2.34 -22.21 10.89
N VAL A 75 -1.29 -22.94 10.51
CA VAL A 75 -1.32 -23.88 9.37
C VAL A 75 -1.58 -25.32 9.80
N HIS A 76 -1.48 -25.62 11.10
CA HIS A 76 -1.66 -26.96 11.69
C HIS A 76 -2.80 -27.02 12.71
N GLN A 77 -3.85 -26.22 12.52
CA GLN A 77 -4.97 -26.11 13.46
C GLN A 77 -5.67 -27.44 13.74
N LYS A 78 -5.61 -28.39 12.80
CA LYS A 78 -6.23 -29.73 12.91
C LYS A 78 -5.27 -30.80 13.43
N GLN A 79 -4.01 -30.45 13.73
CA GLN A 79 -2.94 -31.36 14.15
C GLN A 79 -2.15 -30.75 15.32
N PRO A 80 -2.80 -30.53 16.49
CA PRO A 80 -2.20 -29.78 17.61
C PRO A 80 -0.97 -30.47 18.21
N GLU A 81 -0.93 -31.81 18.25
CA GLU A 81 0.21 -32.57 18.79
C GLU A 81 1.44 -32.45 17.88
N GLU A 82 1.25 -32.52 16.57
CA GLU A 82 2.29 -32.32 15.58
C GLU A 82 2.75 -30.85 15.56
N ALA A 83 1.82 -29.90 15.69
CA ALA A 83 2.13 -28.49 15.82
C ALA A 83 2.97 -28.21 17.08
N TYR A 84 2.65 -28.85 18.20
CA TYR A 84 3.41 -28.72 19.43
C TYR A 84 4.84 -29.25 19.27
N LYS A 85 5.02 -30.45 18.71
CA LYS A 85 6.34 -31.03 18.40
C LYS A 85 7.14 -30.12 17.46
N LYS A 86 6.50 -29.61 16.40
CA LYS A 86 7.12 -28.66 15.47
C LYS A 86 7.53 -27.37 16.18
N ALA A 87 6.71 -26.82 17.06
CA ALA A 87 7.05 -25.61 17.83
C ALA A 87 8.26 -25.85 18.74
N GLN A 88 8.33 -27.00 19.41
CA GLN A 88 9.50 -27.38 20.21
C GLN A 88 10.78 -27.43 19.37
N ASP A 89 10.71 -28.02 18.18
CA ASP A 89 11.85 -28.09 17.25
C ASP A 89 12.26 -26.70 16.74
N LEU A 90 11.29 -25.85 16.39
CA LEU A 90 11.54 -24.46 15.97
C LEU A 90 12.20 -23.65 17.08
N ILE A 91 11.74 -23.78 18.33
CA ILE A 91 12.34 -23.13 19.50
C ILE A 91 13.77 -23.65 19.67
N ARG A 92 13.99 -24.97 19.61
CA ARG A 92 15.33 -25.58 19.70
C ARG A 92 16.28 -25.03 18.63
N MET A 93 15.83 -24.90 17.39
CA MET A 93 16.60 -24.32 16.30
C MET A 93 16.90 -22.84 16.54
N GLY A 94 15.91 -22.07 16.98
CA GLY A 94 16.07 -20.65 17.30
C GLY A 94 17.05 -20.40 18.44
N THR A 95 16.97 -21.19 19.51
CA THR A 95 17.93 -21.17 20.62
C THR A 95 19.33 -21.57 20.15
N ALA A 96 19.46 -22.62 19.34
CA ALA A 96 20.76 -23.03 18.79
C ALA A 96 21.41 -21.92 17.95
N LYS A 97 20.63 -21.19 17.15
CA LYS A 97 21.10 -20.00 16.43
C LYS A 97 21.47 -18.86 17.40
N ALA A 98 20.65 -18.59 18.40
CA ALA A 98 20.87 -17.50 19.36
C ALA A 98 22.22 -17.64 20.10
N VAL A 99 22.62 -18.87 20.44
CA VAL A 99 23.93 -19.18 21.04
C VAL A 99 25.11 -18.71 20.17
N LYS A 100 24.92 -18.64 18.85
CA LYS A 100 25.95 -18.25 17.89
C LYS A 100 25.80 -16.81 17.38
N LEU A 101 24.82 -16.06 17.86
CA LEU A 101 24.69 -14.64 17.51
C LEU A 101 25.85 -13.84 18.09
N GLU A 102 26.25 -12.82 17.35
CA GLU A 102 27.28 -11.86 17.73
C GLU A 102 26.64 -10.47 17.84
N ALA A 103 27.21 -9.64 18.71
CA ALA A 103 26.78 -8.25 18.80
C ALA A 103 27.24 -7.52 17.53
N LEU A 104 26.33 -6.78 16.91
CA LEU A 104 26.63 -5.99 15.71
C LEU A 104 26.36 -4.51 15.95
N ASP A 105 27.09 -3.67 15.23
CA ASP A 105 26.90 -2.24 15.23
C ASP A 105 25.88 -1.80 14.18
N ILE A 106 25.18 -0.70 14.49
CA ILE A 106 24.27 -0.07 13.55
C ILE A 106 25.09 0.78 12.58
N ILE A 107 24.96 0.49 11.30
CA ILE A 107 25.56 1.33 10.26
C ILE A 107 24.70 2.60 10.13
N MET A 108 25.29 3.74 10.48
CA MET A 108 24.69 5.05 10.29
C MET A 108 25.07 5.58 8.91
N VAL A 109 24.08 5.98 8.13
CA VAL A 109 24.23 6.50 6.77
C VAL A 109 23.58 7.87 6.68
N SER A 110 24.15 8.77 5.89
CA SER A 110 23.50 10.04 5.55
C SER A 110 22.23 9.79 4.74
N VAL A 111 21.25 10.68 4.87
CA VAL A 111 20.02 10.64 4.07
C VAL A 111 20.01 11.85 3.15
N ASN A 112 19.83 11.61 1.85
CA ASN A 112 19.58 12.67 0.89
C ASN A 112 18.18 13.28 1.16
N PRO A 113 18.05 14.58 1.48
CA PRO A 113 16.80 15.21 1.87
C PRO A 113 15.91 15.53 0.65
N SER A 114 15.69 14.53 -0.20
CA SER A 114 14.88 14.62 -1.41
C SER A 114 14.08 13.35 -1.64
N ALA A 115 13.02 13.47 -2.45
CA ALA A 115 12.11 12.35 -2.72
C ALA A 115 11.72 12.29 -4.20
N LEU A 116 11.55 11.07 -4.70
CA LEU A 116 10.96 10.78 -6.00
C LEU A 116 9.53 10.26 -5.82
N VAL A 117 8.59 10.83 -6.55
CA VAL A 117 7.20 10.35 -6.66
C VAL A 117 6.96 9.85 -8.07
N ILE A 118 6.60 8.58 -8.19
CA ILE A 118 6.39 7.88 -9.46
C ILE A 118 4.89 7.81 -9.76
N GLY A 119 4.41 8.60 -10.72
CA GLY A 119 3.02 8.65 -11.18
C GLY A 119 2.35 9.98 -10.83
N GLY A 120 1.96 10.74 -11.87
CA GLY A 120 1.31 12.05 -11.82
C GLY A 120 -0.20 12.01 -11.66
N GLY A 121 -0.77 10.94 -11.11
CA GLY A 121 -2.18 10.88 -10.70
C GLY A 121 -2.45 11.71 -9.44
N VAL A 122 -3.73 11.78 -9.00
CA VAL A 122 -4.12 12.56 -7.81
C VAL A 122 -3.33 12.19 -6.56
N ALA A 123 -3.01 10.91 -6.36
CA ALA A 123 -2.24 10.43 -5.23
C ALA A 123 -0.79 10.95 -5.27
N GLY A 124 -0.09 10.79 -6.40
CA GLY A 124 1.29 11.23 -6.54
C GLY A 124 1.43 12.75 -6.56
N MET A 125 0.54 13.47 -7.24
CA MET A 125 0.47 14.93 -7.20
C MET A 125 0.30 15.45 -5.76
N SER A 126 -0.60 14.84 -4.99
CA SER A 126 -0.84 15.24 -3.59
C SER A 126 0.36 14.94 -2.70
N ALA A 127 0.98 13.76 -2.85
CA ALA A 127 2.18 13.38 -2.10
C ALA A 127 3.35 14.33 -2.42
N ALA A 128 3.58 14.60 -3.71
CA ALA A 128 4.67 15.47 -4.15
C ALA A 128 4.50 16.91 -3.66
N LEU A 129 3.28 17.46 -3.77
CA LEU A 129 2.97 18.79 -3.27
C LEU A 129 3.14 18.88 -1.74
N ASN A 130 2.75 17.85 -1.01
CA ASN A 130 2.89 17.82 0.45
C ASN A 130 4.36 17.79 0.89
N LEU A 131 5.20 16.96 0.25
CA LEU A 131 6.64 16.92 0.51
C LEU A 131 7.32 18.25 0.18
N SER A 132 6.99 18.82 -0.98
CA SER A 132 7.52 20.11 -1.41
C SER A 132 7.20 21.24 -0.43
N ARG A 133 5.95 21.28 0.10
CA ARG A 133 5.52 22.25 1.11
C ARG A 133 6.24 22.12 2.45
N GLN A 134 6.75 20.94 2.77
CA GLN A 134 7.59 20.71 3.95
C GLN A 134 9.05 21.13 3.72
N GLY A 135 9.42 21.55 2.52
CA GLY A 135 10.76 22.03 2.18
C GLY A 135 11.67 20.99 1.53
N PHE A 136 11.19 19.77 1.28
CA PHE A 136 12.00 18.73 0.66
C PHE A 136 12.04 18.89 -0.86
N GLN A 137 13.24 18.76 -1.45
CA GLN A 137 13.39 18.69 -2.89
C GLN A 137 12.63 17.46 -3.41
N THR A 138 11.64 17.69 -4.26
CA THR A 138 10.74 16.62 -4.71
C THR A 138 10.74 16.53 -6.23
N TYR A 139 10.88 15.32 -6.75
CA TYR A 139 10.74 15.01 -8.16
C TYR A 139 9.43 14.26 -8.37
N LEU A 140 8.56 14.76 -9.25
CA LEU A 140 7.35 14.06 -9.67
C LEU A 140 7.50 13.65 -11.12
N ILE A 141 7.56 12.34 -11.38
CA ILE A 141 7.64 11.80 -12.73
C ILE A 141 6.28 11.25 -13.17
N GLU A 142 5.94 11.47 -14.43
CA GLU A 142 4.73 10.95 -15.08
C GLU A 142 5.11 10.40 -16.45
N LYS A 143 4.62 9.19 -16.76
CA LYS A 143 4.91 8.51 -18.02
C LYS A 143 4.20 9.15 -19.20
N GLU A 144 3.02 9.71 -18.99
CA GLU A 144 2.26 10.43 -20.01
C GLU A 144 2.75 11.88 -20.14
N ASP A 145 2.31 12.57 -21.20
CA ASP A 145 2.67 13.96 -21.46
C ASP A 145 2.02 14.99 -20.50
N LYS A 146 1.08 14.53 -19.66
CA LYS A 146 0.29 15.38 -18.76
C LYS A 146 -0.01 14.72 -17.42
N LEU A 147 -0.12 15.57 -16.40
CA LEU A 147 -0.56 15.17 -15.06
C LEU A 147 -2.08 14.94 -14.99
N GLY A 148 -2.50 14.26 -13.92
CA GLY A 148 -3.88 14.06 -13.50
C GLY A 148 -4.34 12.60 -13.52
N GLY A 149 -3.63 11.73 -14.23
CA GLY A 149 -4.01 10.33 -14.39
C GLY A 149 -5.48 10.19 -14.84
N ARG A 150 -6.21 9.27 -14.20
CA ARG A 150 -7.63 9.01 -14.51
C ARG A 150 -8.57 10.16 -14.17
N LEU A 151 -8.16 11.08 -13.31
CA LEU A 151 -9.01 12.21 -12.93
C LEU A 151 -9.32 13.12 -14.14
N ASN A 152 -8.44 13.14 -15.15
CA ASN A 152 -8.68 13.81 -16.44
C ASN A 152 -9.90 13.27 -17.20
N SER A 153 -10.41 12.09 -16.83
CA SER A 153 -11.45 11.35 -17.55
C SER A 153 -12.75 11.22 -16.75
N LEU A 154 -12.79 11.75 -15.53
CA LEU A 154 -13.99 11.74 -14.69
C LEU A 154 -14.77 13.03 -14.90
N HIS A 155 -16.10 12.96 -14.82
CA HIS A 155 -16.94 14.15 -14.92
C HIS A 155 -17.12 14.81 -13.53
N LYS A 156 -17.78 14.10 -12.62
CA LYS A 156 -18.08 14.56 -11.25
C LYS A 156 -17.46 13.66 -10.20
N LEU A 157 -17.10 14.23 -9.05
CA LEU A 157 -16.58 13.54 -7.87
C LEU A 157 -17.67 13.43 -6.81
N PHE A 158 -18.02 12.19 -6.44
CA PHE A 158 -18.98 11.89 -5.38
C PHE A 158 -18.27 11.82 -4.01
N PRO A 159 -18.93 12.16 -2.88
CA PRO A 159 -20.34 12.57 -2.69
C PRO A 159 -20.64 14.05 -2.92
N HIS A 160 -19.62 14.89 -3.06
CA HIS A 160 -19.80 16.34 -3.06
C HIS A 160 -20.22 16.94 -4.41
N GLN A 161 -20.37 16.12 -5.44
CA GLN A 161 -20.74 16.53 -6.80
C GLN A 161 -19.81 17.63 -7.38
N LEU A 162 -18.54 17.60 -6.97
CA LEU A 162 -17.53 18.54 -7.46
C LEU A 162 -17.12 18.18 -8.88
N ASP A 163 -16.87 19.19 -9.72
CA ASP A 163 -16.27 18.99 -11.04
C ASP A 163 -14.84 18.45 -10.89
N ALA A 164 -14.58 17.32 -11.55
CA ALA A 164 -13.27 16.67 -11.48
C ALA A 164 -12.18 17.54 -12.13
N SER A 165 -12.52 18.27 -13.19
CA SER A 165 -11.64 19.25 -13.85
C SER A 165 -11.21 20.34 -12.87
N ASP A 166 -12.17 20.97 -12.19
CA ASP A 166 -11.90 22.09 -11.29
C ASP A 166 -11.03 21.66 -10.09
N PHE A 167 -11.31 20.46 -9.57
CA PHE A 167 -10.49 19.87 -8.50
C PHE A 167 -9.06 19.58 -8.99
N LEU A 168 -8.92 19.03 -10.19
CA LEU A 168 -7.63 18.73 -10.80
C LEU A 168 -6.82 19.99 -11.09
N ASP A 169 -7.45 21.01 -11.66
CA ASP A 169 -6.81 22.27 -12.02
C ASP A 169 -6.29 23.01 -10.79
N LYS A 170 -7.04 22.97 -9.67
CA LYS A 170 -6.55 23.48 -8.37
C LYS A 170 -5.25 22.80 -7.94
N ILE A 171 -5.14 21.48 -8.09
CA ILE A 171 -3.92 20.74 -7.72
C ILE A 171 -2.78 21.08 -8.68
N LYS A 172 -3.04 21.09 -10.00
CA LYS A 172 -2.04 21.45 -11.02
C LYS A 172 -1.49 22.86 -10.81
N ASN A 173 -2.36 23.83 -10.53
CA ASN A 173 -1.95 25.20 -10.22
C ASN A 173 -1.07 25.26 -8.97
N ASN A 174 -1.39 24.51 -7.92
CA ASN A 174 -0.55 24.45 -6.72
C ASN A 174 0.83 23.83 -7.01
N ILE A 175 0.90 22.82 -7.88
CA ILE A 175 2.15 22.20 -8.30
C ILE A 175 3.01 23.16 -9.12
N GLN A 176 2.41 23.89 -10.05
CA GLN A 176 3.12 24.88 -10.87
C GLN A 176 3.75 26.01 -10.05
N ASN A 177 3.14 26.36 -8.93
CA ASN A 177 3.62 27.40 -8.02
C ASN A 177 4.54 26.88 -6.90
N ALA A 178 4.85 25.58 -6.87
CA ALA A 178 5.68 24.99 -5.83
C ALA A 178 7.18 25.18 -6.13
N GLN A 179 7.95 25.67 -5.14
CA GLN A 179 9.36 26.00 -5.32
C GLN A 179 10.29 24.78 -5.29
N ASN A 180 9.99 23.77 -4.45
CA ASN A 180 10.83 22.57 -4.26
C ASN A 180 10.24 21.36 -4.98
N LEU A 181 9.63 21.56 -6.16
CA LEU A 181 8.96 20.50 -6.91
C LEU A 181 9.33 20.58 -8.38
N GLN A 182 10.07 19.58 -8.85
CA GLN A 182 10.36 19.39 -10.27
C GLN A 182 9.41 18.35 -10.85
N VAL A 183 8.67 18.74 -11.89
CA VAL A 183 7.76 17.83 -12.61
C VAL A 183 8.42 17.41 -13.92
N LEU A 184 8.42 16.10 -14.17
CA LEU A 184 8.97 15.48 -15.37
C LEU A 184 7.87 14.61 -16.02
N THR A 185 7.15 15.16 -16.99
CA THR A 185 6.21 14.39 -17.83
C THR A 185 6.95 13.66 -18.96
N SER A 186 6.28 12.73 -19.63
CA SER A 186 6.89 11.85 -20.65
C SER A 186 8.16 11.17 -20.15
N THR A 187 8.14 10.76 -18.87
CA THR A 187 9.31 10.25 -18.14
C THR A 187 9.02 8.90 -17.50
N ILE A 188 9.89 7.92 -17.74
CA ILE A 188 9.79 6.57 -17.17
C ILE A 188 11.05 6.23 -16.38
N VAL A 189 10.89 5.42 -15.33
CA VAL A 189 12.03 4.85 -14.59
C VAL A 189 12.62 3.70 -15.40
N LYS A 190 13.94 3.69 -15.56
CA LYS A 190 14.70 2.60 -16.18
C LYS A 190 15.32 1.69 -15.13
N ASN A 191 15.93 2.30 -14.11
CA ASN A 191 16.64 1.59 -13.07
C ASN A 191 16.56 2.31 -11.72
N ILE A 192 16.60 1.54 -10.64
CA ILE A 192 16.68 2.05 -9.26
C ILE A 192 17.69 1.18 -8.52
N ASP A 193 18.79 1.79 -8.11
CA ASP A 193 19.81 1.17 -7.27
C ASP A 193 19.90 1.88 -5.91
N GLY A 194 20.65 1.28 -4.98
CA GLY A 194 20.92 1.83 -3.66
C GLY A 194 20.00 1.30 -2.56
N PHE A 195 19.82 2.10 -1.52
CA PHE A 195 19.08 1.71 -0.31
C PHE A 195 18.41 2.92 0.34
N VAL A 196 17.61 2.69 1.38
CA VAL A 196 16.86 3.75 2.08
C VAL A 196 17.78 4.93 2.44
N GLY A 197 17.41 6.13 2.01
CA GLY A 197 18.19 7.36 2.19
C GLY A 197 19.22 7.67 1.10
N ASN A 198 19.61 6.70 0.26
CA ASN A 198 20.62 6.84 -0.79
C ASN A 198 20.24 5.99 -2.01
N PHE A 199 19.19 6.40 -2.73
CA PHE A 199 18.81 5.80 -4.00
C PHE A 199 19.41 6.57 -5.17
N GLU A 200 19.90 5.83 -6.16
CA GLU A 200 20.28 6.36 -7.47
C GLU A 200 19.25 5.87 -8.49
N VAL A 201 18.54 6.80 -9.11
CA VAL A 201 17.42 6.52 -10.01
C VAL A 201 17.77 7.02 -11.40
N GLU A 202 17.76 6.11 -12.37
CA GLU A 202 17.86 6.46 -13.79
C GLU A 202 16.45 6.59 -14.39
N VAL A 203 16.15 7.76 -14.94
CA VAL A 203 14.90 8.02 -15.66
C VAL A 203 15.17 8.41 -17.11
N GLU A 204 14.29 8.00 -18.02
CA GLU A 204 14.35 8.40 -19.43
C GLU A 204 13.23 9.40 -19.70
N GLN A 205 13.59 10.58 -20.21
CA GLN A 205 12.66 11.61 -20.67
C GLN A 205 12.97 11.98 -22.12
N ASN A 206 12.01 11.77 -23.02
CA ASN A 206 12.15 12.09 -24.46
C ASN A 206 13.45 11.52 -25.09
N GLY A 207 13.82 10.29 -24.71
CA GLY A 207 15.02 9.60 -25.20
C GLY A 207 16.35 10.06 -24.58
N LYS A 208 16.31 10.93 -23.57
CA LYS A 208 17.49 11.32 -22.78
C LYS A 208 17.43 10.69 -21.39
N ASN A 209 18.56 10.16 -20.92
CA ASN A 209 18.67 9.64 -19.56
C ASN A 209 19.03 10.77 -18.61
N ILE A 210 18.39 10.77 -17.45
CA ILE A 210 18.59 11.71 -16.33
C ILE A 210 18.81 10.86 -15.09
N GLU A 211 19.88 11.17 -14.36
CA GLU A 211 20.18 10.53 -13.08
C GLU A 211 19.65 11.41 -11.93
N LEU A 212 18.97 10.79 -10.97
CA LEU A 212 18.41 11.42 -9.80
C LEU A 212 18.88 10.69 -8.55
N SER A 213 19.55 11.39 -7.65
CA SER A 213 19.89 10.87 -6.32
C SER A 213 18.80 11.30 -5.33
N VAL A 214 18.11 10.35 -4.69
CA VAL A 214 16.99 10.63 -3.77
C VAL A 214 17.04 9.81 -2.48
N GLY A 215 16.50 10.34 -1.39
CA GLY A 215 16.45 9.61 -0.11
C GLY A 215 15.22 8.71 0.04
N ALA A 216 14.11 9.07 -0.60
CA ALA A 216 12.85 8.34 -0.52
C ALA A 216 12.17 8.21 -1.89
N ILE A 217 11.40 7.14 -2.05
CA ILE A 217 10.62 6.88 -3.26
C ILE A 217 9.16 6.58 -2.87
N ILE A 218 8.21 7.25 -3.52
CA ILE A 218 6.77 7.01 -3.40
C ILE A 218 6.26 6.46 -4.73
N VAL A 219 5.67 5.26 -4.71
CA VAL A 219 5.07 4.64 -5.90
C VAL A 219 3.57 4.95 -5.92
N ALA A 220 3.14 5.75 -6.88
CA ALA A 220 1.76 6.24 -7.04
C ALA A 220 1.24 6.05 -8.48
N VAL A 221 1.60 4.94 -9.12
CA VAL A 221 1.32 4.63 -10.54
C VAL A 221 -0.16 4.32 -10.85
N GLY A 222 -1.03 4.36 -9.84
CA GLY A 222 -2.46 4.12 -10.00
C GLY A 222 -2.81 2.65 -10.18
N SER A 223 -3.76 2.36 -11.07
CA SER A 223 -4.17 0.99 -11.40
C SER A 223 -4.49 0.88 -12.89
N SER A 224 -4.78 -0.33 -13.38
CA SER A 224 -5.31 -0.58 -14.72
C SER A 224 -6.82 -0.72 -14.72
N LEU A 225 -7.49 -0.32 -15.80
CA LEU A 225 -8.93 -0.55 -15.97
C LEU A 225 -9.17 -1.98 -16.43
N PHE A 226 -10.26 -2.58 -15.98
CA PHE A 226 -10.72 -3.84 -16.51
C PHE A 226 -11.60 -3.58 -17.74
N THR A 227 -11.18 -4.11 -18.90
CA THR A 227 -12.01 -4.11 -20.11
C THR A 227 -12.74 -5.46 -20.20
N PRO A 228 -14.07 -5.49 -20.18
CA PRO A 228 -14.86 -6.71 -20.18
C PRO A 228 -14.96 -7.34 -21.59
N ASN A 229 -13.81 -7.54 -22.26
CA ASN A 229 -13.76 -8.15 -23.58
C ASN A 229 -14.43 -9.53 -23.55
N ASN A 230 -15.31 -9.79 -24.52
CA ASN A 230 -16.11 -11.02 -24.63
C ASN A 230 -17.08 -11.29 -23.45
N LEU A 231 -17.26 -10.36 -22.52
CA LEU A 231 -18.24 -10.47 -21.45
C LEU A 231 -19.47 -9.61 -21.75
N TYR A 232 -20.65 -10.17 -21.51
CA TYR A 232 -21.93 -9.47 -21.62
C TYR A 232 -22.13 -8.73 -22.97
N GLY A 233 -21.47 -9.19 -24.03
CA GLY A 233 -21.54 -8.59 -25.36
C GLY A 233 -20.87 -7.21 -25.50
N TYR A 234 -19.99 -6.80 -24.58
CA TYR A 234 -19.29 -5.50 -24.60
C TYR A 234 -18.81 -5.11 -26.02
N ASP A 235 -19.21 -3.91 -26.46
CA ASP A 235 -18.96 -3.42 -27.82
C ASP A 235 -18.40 -1.98 -27.87
N GLY A 236 -18.21 -1.33 -26.72
CA GLY A 236 -17.73 0.05 -26.62
C GLY A 236 -18.68 1.09 -27.20
N LYS A 237 -19.91 0.72 -27.60
CA LYS A 237 -20.89 1.59 -28.25
C LYS A 237 -22.20 1.66 -27.48
N THR A 238 -22.88 0.52 -27.36
CA THR A 238 -24.16 0.38 -26.65
C THR A 238 -23.96 -0.26 -25.27
N ARG A 239 -22.99 -1.17 -25.16
CA ARG A 239 -22.59 -1.82 -23.93
C ARG A 239 -21.20 -1.33 -23.60
N ILE A 240 -21.17 -0.40 -22.65
CA ILE A 240 -19.98 0.34 -22.23
C ILE A 240 -19.73 0.13 -20.74
N THR A 241 -18.49 0.38 -20.33
CA THR A 241 -18.07 0.44 -18.93
C THR A 241 -18.59 1.72 -18.27
N GLN A 242 -18.67 1.71 -16.94
CA GLN A 242 -18.98 2.93 -16.17
C GLN A 242 -17.97 4.05 -16.42
N PHE A 243 -16.71 3.71 -16.71
CA PHE A 243 -15.68 4.69 -17.01
C PHE A 243 -15.87 5.34 -18.38
N GLU A 244 -16.24 4.58 -19.41
CA GLU A 244 -16.62 5.15 -20.72
C GLU A 244 -17.88 6.01 -20.64
N LEU A 245 -18.81 5.69 -19.74
CA LEU A 245 -19.98 6.54 -19.48
C LEU A 245 -19.59 7.92 -18.92
N GLU A 246 -18.55 8.02 -18.09
CA GLU A 246 -18.01 9.33 -17.63
C GLU A 246 -17.59 10.21 -18.81
N HIS A 247 -16.85 9.62 -19.76
CA HIS A 247 -16.44 10.33 -20.98
C HIS A 247 -17.64 10.82 -21.79
N LYS A 248 -18.70 10.01 -21.89
CA LYS A 248 -19.94 10.43 -22.54
C LYS A 248 -20.64 11.56 -21.81
N PHE A 249 -20.57 11.63 -20.47
CA PHE A 249 -21.11 12.78 -19.74
C PHE A 249 -20.38 14.07 -20.08
N ILE A 250 -19.04 14.04 -20.13
CA ILE A 250 -18.19 15.19 -20.49
C ILE A 250 -18.55 15.71 -21.89
N ASN A 251 -18.72 14.81 -22.85
CA ASN A 251 -19.03 15.16 -24.24
C ASN A 251 -20.54 15.40 -24.50
N ASN A 252 -21.36 15.33 -23.46
CA ASN A 252 -22.82 15.41 -23.55
C ASN A 252 -23.46 14.44 -24.58
N ASP A 253 -22.91 13.22 -24.67
CA ASP A 253 -23.23 12.20 -25.68
C ASP A 253 -23.97 10.98 -25.07
N VAL A 254 -24.85 11.25 -24.10
CA VAL A 254 -25.72 10.23 -23.51
C VAL A 254 -27.12 10.36 -24.13
N LYS A 255 -27.44 9.43 -25.04
CA LYS A 255 -28.71 9.39 -25.79
C LYS A 255 -29.45 8.08 -25.55
N ALA A 256 -29.97 7.91 -24.33
CA ALA A 256 -30.78 6.76 -23.96
C ALA A 256 -31.78 7.12 -22.85
N ASN A 257 -32.91 6.41 -22.83
CA ASN A 257 -33.94 6.53 -21.79
C ASN A 257 -33.96 5.33 -20.85
N ASN A 258 -33.31 4.22 -21.19
CA ASN A 258 -33.28 3.01 -20.38
C ASN A 258 -31.84 2.58 -20.16
N PHE A 259 -31.46 2.38 -18.90
CA PHE A 259 -30.11 2.04 -18.49
C PHE A 259 -30.14 0.81 -17.60
N VAL A 260 -29.29 -0.17 -17.92
CA VAL A 260 -29.01 -1.32 -17.05
C VAL A 260 -27.53 -1.30 -16.70
N MET A 261 -27.22 -1.22 -15.41
CA MET A 261 -25.86 -1.19 -14.88
C MET A 261 -25.56 -2.49 -14.15
N ILE A 262 -24.53 -3.22 -14.57
CA ILE A 262 -24.17 -4.52 -13.99
C ILE A 262 -22.96 -4.32 -13.05
N GLN A 263 -23.11 -4.64 -11.78
CA GLN A 263 -22.03 -4.56 -10.80
C GLN A 263 -21.12 -5.80 -10.81
N CYS A 264 -19.94 -5.66 -10.19
CA CYS A 264 -18.95 -6.72 -10.03
C CYS A 264 -18.42 -7.32 -11.35
N VAL A 265 -18.54 -6.62 -12.48
CA VAL A 265 -17.99 -7.07 -13.76
C VAL A 265 -16.46 -7.12 -13.65
N GLY A 266 -15.90 -8.33 -13.68
CA GLY A 266 -14.46 -8.57 -13.49
C GLY A 266 -13.97 -8.50 -12.04
N SER A 267 -14.85 -8.59 -11.05
CA SER A 267 -14.51 -8.61 -9.61
C SER A 267 -15.38 -9.59 -8.85
N ARG A 268 -14.91 -10.09 -7.70
CA ARG A 268 -15.59 -11.14 -6.92
C ARG A 268 -15.89 -12.38 -7.78
N ILE A 269 -14.88 -12.79 -8.54
CA ILE A 269 -14.79 -14.02 -9.34
C ILE A 269 -13.55 -14.80 -8.93
N ASP A 270 -13.41 -16.06 -9.32
CA ASP A 270 -12.32 -16.92 -8.85
C ASP A 270 -10.93 -16.36 -9.20
N GLU A 271 -10.75 -15.78 -10.39
CA GLU A 271 -9.48 -15.16 -10.81
C GLU A 271 -9.21 -13.80 -10.15
N ARG A 272 -10.27 -13.14 -9.65
CA ARG A 272 -10.21 -11.81 -9.00
C ARG A 272 -11.19 -11.80 -7.81
N PRO A 273 -10.84 -12.46 -6.69
CA PRO A 273 -11.78 -12.70 -5.59
C PRO A 273 -12.06 -11.43 -4.76
N TYR A 274 -11.36 -10.33 -5.03
CA TYR A 274 -11.50 -9.07 -4.32
C TYR A 274 -12.67 -8.20 -4.84
N CYS A 275 -13.13 -7.29 -3.99
CA CYS A 275 -14.03 -6.19 -4.36
C CYS A 275 -13.21 -5.02 -4.94
N SER A 276 -13.68 -4.40 -6.03
CA SER A 276 -13.04 -3.20 -6.59
C SER A 276 -13.32 -1.91 -5.80
N SER A 277 -14.14 -1.99 -4.75
CA SER A 277 -14.50 -0.94 -3.77
C SER A 277 -15.15 0.35 -4.30
N VAL A 278 -14.98 0.70 -5.57
CA VAL A 278 -15.46 1.97 -6.15
C VAL A 278 -16.68 1.80 -7.06
N CYS A 279 -16.87 0.62 -7.64
CA CYS A 279 -17.85 0.40 -8.73
C CYS A 279 -19.31 0.69 -8.32
N CYS A 280 -19.70 0.33 -7.08
CA CYS A 280 -21.05 0.58 -6.57
C CYS A 280 -21.30 2.10 -6.47
N MET A 281 -20.37 2.84 -5.85
CA MET A 281 -20.47 4.30 -5.71
C MET A 281 -20.44 5.00 -7.07
N THR A 282 -19.60 4.56 -8.01
CA THR A 282 -19.57 5.11 -9.37
C THR A 282 -20.91 4.90 -10.09
N ALA A 283 -21.51 3.72 -9.98
CA ALA A 283 -22.79 3.45 -10.62
C ALA A 283 -23.94 4.27 -10.03
N LEU A 284 -23.98 4.42 -8.69
CA LEU A 284 -24.95 5.28 -8.03
C LEU A 284 -24.78 6.75 -8.46
N LYS A 285 -23.55 7.25 -8.46
CA LYS A 285 -23.23 8.60 -8.95
C LYS A 285 -23.71 8.80 -10.39
N ASN A 286 -23.40 7.88 -11.28
CA ASN A 286 -23.76 7.98 -12.69
C ASN A 286 -25.27 7.88 -12.90
N ALA A 287 -25.96 7.07 -12.10
CA ALA A 287 -27.42 7.00 -12.12
C ALA A 287 -28.07 8.33 -11.68
N LEU A 288 -27.53 8.98 -10.65
CA LEU A 288 -28.00 10.30 -10.21
C LEU A 288 -27.79 11.37 -11.28
N ILE A 289 -26.62 11.41 -11.91
CA ILE A 289 -26.33 12.35 -13.02
C ILE A 289 -27.30 12.15 -14.20
N ILE A 290 -27.64 10.89 -14.53
CA ILE A 290 -28.63 10.60 -15.57
C ILE A 290 -30.01 11.14 -15.16
N LYS A 291 -30.43 10.92 -13.92
CA LYS A 291 -31.73 11.40 -13.40
C LYS A 291 -31.81 12.92 -13.32
N GLU A 292 -30.72 13.60 -13.00
CA GLU A 292 -30.65 15.07 -13.02
C GLU A 292 -30.86 15.64 -14.43
N LYS A 293 -30.27 14.99 -15.45
CA LYS A 293 -30.43 15.40 -16.86
C LYS A 293 -31.77 14.97 -17.46
N ASN A 294 -32.28 13.79 -17.08
CA ASN A 294 -33.53 13.22 -17.57
C ASN A 294 -34.25 12.48 -16.42
N PRO A 295 -35.17 13.16 -15.71
CA PRO A 295 -35.92 12.56 -14.61
C PRO A 295 -36.72 11.30 -14.99
N GLU A 296 -37.16 11.21 -16.24
CA GLU A 296 -37.96 10.11 -16.79
C GLU A 296 -37.11 8.89 -17.21
N ALA A 297 -35.77 8.97 -17.16
CA ALA A 297 -34.90 7.85 -17.52
C ALA A 297 -35.12 6.65 -16.58
N ASN A 298 -35.35 5.46 -17.13
CA ASN A 298 -35.44 4.22 -16.36
C ASN A 298 -34.03 3.67 -16.10
N ILE A 299 -33.68 3.44 -14.84
CA ILE A 299 -32.35 2.95 -14.45
C ILE A 299 -32.51 1.73 -13.56
N THR A 300 -31.85 0.63 -13.91
CA THR A 300 -31.79 -0.59 -13.12
C THR A 300 -30.34 -0.92 -12.83
N ILE A 301 -29.98 -1.08 -11.56
CA ILE A 301 -28.65 -1.51 -11.13
C ILE A 301 -28.74 -2.95 -10.64
N LEU A 302 -28.08 -3.87 -11.35
CA LEU A 302 -27.97 -5.27 -10.98
C LEU A 302 -26.74 -5.45 -10.10
N PHE A 303 -26.95 -5.82 -8.83
CA PHE A 303 -25.87 -5.99 -7.85
C PHE A 303 -26.07 -7.24 -7.01
N ARG A 304 -24.97 -7.73 -6.42
CA ARG A 304 -25.00 -8.77 -5.38
C ARG A 304 -25.19 -8.11 -4.02
N ASP A 305 -24.26 -7.20 -3.71
CA ASP A 305 -24.29 -6.33 -2.52
C ASP A 305 -23.98 -4.89 -2.97
N LEU A 306 -24.58 -3.91 -2.30
CA LEU A 306 -24.19 -2.50 -2.45
C LEU A 306 -23.15 -2.15 -1.38
N TYR A 307 -21.94 -1.82 -1.83
CA TYR A 307 -20.85 -1.41 -0.95
C TYR A 307 -20.66 0.12 -1.02
N THR A 308 -21.11 0.82 0.03
CA THR A 308 -21.10 2.28 0.14
C THR A 308 -20.52 2.71 1.49
N PRO A 309 -19.20 2.53 1.74
CA PRO A 309 -18.61 2.70 3.07
C PRO A 309 -18.50 4.16 3.55
N GLY A 310 -18.95 5.14 2.76
CA GLY A 310 -18.71 6.56 3.01
C GLY A 310 -17.34 7.02 2.50
N THR A 311 -17.05 8.31 2.70
CA THR A 311 -15.75 8.95 2.44
C THR A 311 -15.17 9.48 3.73
#